data_AF-A0A934UQQ4-F1
#
_entry.id   AF-A0A934UQQ4-F1
#
_cell.length_a   1.000
_cell.length_b   1.000
_cell.length_c   1.000
_cell.angle_alpha   90.00
_cell.angle_beta   90.00
_cell.angle_gamma   90.00
#
_symmetry.space_group_name_H-M   'P 1'
#
loop_
_entity.id
_entity.type
_entity.pdbx_description
1 polymer ?
#
loop_
_entity_poly.entity_id
_entity_poly.type
_entity_poly.pdbx_seq_one_letter_code
_entity_poly.pdbx_strand_id
1 'polypeptide(L)'
;MAPNLILFAWNRSLPGRESLSAQHFQDFGKYLASQQAAGAIAGFEPVFLEPTAGSVNGFFMIRGEPGKLAQLTASPEWAQHQARAMMHLDGMQLLRGVSGAAVQEQMAIWTNAIPRQ
;
A
#
# COMPACT_ATOMS: atom_id res chain seq x y z
N MET A 1 13.20 -12.33 -2.76
CA MET A 1 13.47 -10.98 -2.22
C MET A 1 12.26 -10.50 -1.45
N ALA A 2 12.46 -9.81 -0.32
CA ALA A 2 11.35 -9.35 0.50
C ALA A 2 10.89 -7.94 0.05
N PRO A 3 9.57 -7.69 -0.05
CA PRO A 3 9.05 -6.41 -0.53
C PRO A 3 9.37 -5.26 0.44
N ASN A 4 9.83 -4.13 -0.09
CA ASN A 4 10.14 -2.90 0.66
C ASN A 4 9.09 -1.78 0.46
N LEU A 5 7.99 -2.13 -0.22
CA LEU A 5 6.89 -1.25 -0.58
C LEU A 5 5.55 -1.93 -0.33
N ILE A 6 4.59 -1.20 0.21
CA ILE A 6 3.17 -1.57 0.26
C ILE A 6 2.37 -0.45 -0.41
N LEU A 7 1.43 -0.82 -1.28
CA LEU A 7 0.37 0.06 -1.73
C LEU A 7 -0.94 -0.36 -1.05
N PHE A 8 -1.50 0.53 -0.24
CA PHE A 8 -2.88 0.43 0.23
C PHE A 8 -3.75 1.18 -0.76
N ALA A 9 -4.29 0.47 -1.74
CA ALA A 9 -4.92 1.04 -2.93
C ALA A 9 -6.44 0.88 -2.92
N TRP A 10 -7.12 1.77 -3.65
CA TRP A 10 -8.57 1.76 -3.82
C TRP A 10 -8.98 2.29 -5.20
N ASN A 11 -10.20 1.92 -5.62
CA ASN A 11 -10.85 2.49 -6.79
C ASN A 11 -11.65 3.75 -6.40
N ARG A 12 -12.65 3.57 -5.54
CA ARG A 12 -13.58 4.63 -5.10
C ARG A 12 -14.26 4.27 -3.78
N SER A 13 -14.92 5.23 -3.16
CA SER A 13 -15.91 4.95 -2.11
C SER A 13 -17.14 4.25 -2.68
N LEU A 14 -17.72 3.34 -1.91
CA LEU A 14 -19.05 2.82 -2.19
C LEU A 14 -20.09 3.95 -2.05
N PRO A 15 -21.12 4.01 -2.92
CA PRO A 15 -22.13 5.05 -2.85
C PRO A 15 -22.77 5.17 -1.46
N GLY A 16 -22.84 6.40 -0.94
CA GLY A 16 -23.40 6.71 0.38
C GLY A 16 -22.46 6.45 1.57
N ARG A 17 -21.20 6.05 1.31
CA ARG A 17 -20.17 5.84 2.34
C ARG A 17 -19.01 6.82 2.25
N GLU A 18 -19.12 7.86 1.44
CA GLU A 18 -18.05 8.82 1.15
C GLU A 18 -17.52 9.50 2.42
N SER A 19 -18.40 9.90 3.33
CA SER A 19 -18.02 10.49 4.62
C SER A 19 -17.26 9.50 5.52
N LEU A 20 -17.64 8.21 5.49
CA LEU A 20 -16.92 7.16 6.22
C LEU A 20 -15.53 6.92 5.62
N SER A 21 -15.42 6.93 4.30
CA SER A 21 -14.13 6.82 3.61
C SER A 21 -13.22 7.99 3.96
N ALA A 22 -13.73 9.23 3.91
CA ALA A 22 -12.97 10.42 4.26
C ALA A 22 -12.43 10.34 5.70
N GLN A 23 -13.27 9.96 6.66
CA GLN A 23 -12.84 9.75 8.04
C GLN A 23 -11.77 8.67 8.15
N HIS A 24 -11.97 7.53 7.48
CA HIS A 24 -11.01 6.43 7.54
C HIS A 24 -9.66 6.81 6.92
N PHE A 25 -9.64 7.59 5.84
CA PHE A 25 -8.38 8.07 5.24
C PHE A 25 -7.63 9.01 6.19
N GLN A 26 -8.33 9.87 6.93
CA GLN A 26 -7.69 10.71 7.96
C GLN A 26 -7.13 9.86 9.10
N ASP A 27 -7.90 8.89 9.59
CA ASP A 27 -7.45 7.98 10.66
C ASP A 27 -6.23 7.16 10.22
N PHE A 28 -6.27 6.64 8.99
CA PHE A 28 -5.18 5.84 8.44
C PHE A 28 -3.93 6.69 8.20
N GLY A 29 -4.07 7.92 7.73
CA GLY A 29 -2.95 8.86 7.62
C GLY A 29 -2.29 9.17 8.97
N LYS A 30 -3.10 9.37 10.03
CA LYS A 30 -2.59 9.55 11.41
C LYS A 30 -1.87 8.30 11.92
N TYR A 31 -2.43 7.11 11.63
CA TYR A 31 -1.79 5.84 11.95
C TYR A 31 -0.43 5.71 11.24
N LEU A 32 -0.34 5.95 9.93
CA LEU A 32 0.92 5.87 9.21
C LEU A 32 1.95 6.89 9.70
N ALA A 33 1.51 8.10 10.06
CA ALA A 33 2.39 9.11 10.66
C ALA A 33 2.97 8.64 12.01
N SER A 34 2.19 7.97 12.86
CA SER A 34 2.70 7.42 14.11
C SER A 34 3.67 6.25 13.88
N GLN A 35 3.39 5.39 12.89
CA GLN A 35 4.30 4.32 12.50
C GLN A 35 5.63 4.86 11.96
N GLN A 36 5.60 5.96 11.21
CA GLN A 36 6.81 6.63 10.72
C GLN A 36 7.61 7.23 11.89
N ALA A 37 6.96 7.94 12.82
CA ALA A 37 7.61 8.50 14.00
C ALA A 37 8.24 7.41 14.91
N ALA A 38 7.60 6.24 15.00
CA ALA A 38 8.12 5.08 15.73
C ALA A 38 9.21 4.30 14.96
N GLY A 39 9.51 4.68 13.71
CA GLY A 39 10.49 4.00 12.85
C GLY A 39 10.05 2.62 12.37
N ALA A 40 8.75 2.30 12.43
CA ALA A 40 8.17 1.07 11.89
C ALA A 40 8.07 1.10 10.36
N ILE A 41 7.93 2.29 9.78
CA ILE A 41 8.01 2.53 8.33
C ILE A 41 9.06 3.62 8.07
N ALA A 42 9.67 3.62 6.88
CA ALA A 42 10.60 4.67 6.47
C ALA A 42 9.85 5.93 6.02
N GLY A 43 8.65 5.77 5.47
CA GLY A 43 7.75 6.88 5.18
C GLY A 43 6.54 6.46 4.35
N PHE A 44 5.60 7.37 4.18
CA PHE A 44 4.43 7.15 3.34
C PHE A 44 4.02 8.39 2.55
N GLU A 45 3.28 8.17 1.47
CA GLU A 45 2.76 9.22 0.59
C GLU A 45 1.35 8.86 0.10
N PRO A 46 0.34 9.72 0.33
CA PRO A 46 -0.96 9.58 -0.30
C PRO A 46 -0.89 10.08 -1.76
N VAL A 47 -1.35 9.24 -2.69
CA VAL A 47 -1.33 9.54 -4.13
C VAL A 47 -2.75 9.40 -4.66
N PHE A 48 -3.24 10.44 -5.34
CA PHE A 48 -4.43 10.38 -6.18
C PHE A 48 -4.01 10.28 -7.64
N LEU A 49 -4.68 9.39 -8.37
CA LEU A 49 -4.49 9.24 -9.80
C LEU A 49 -5.65 9.90 -10.53
N GLU A 50 -5.42 10.31 -11.78
CA GLU A 50 -6.54 10.59 -12.68
C GLU A 50 -7.37 9.31 -12.88
N PRO A 51 -8.69 9.42 -13.10
CA PRO A 51 -9.53 8.25 -13.34
C PRO A 51 -8.97 7.40 -14.47
N THR A 52 -8.56 6.18 -14.15
CA THR A 52 -8.11 5.22 -15.17
C THR A 52 -9.22 4.22 -15.45
N ALA A 53 -9.20 3.56 -16.61
CA ALA A 53 -10.07 2.40 -16.86
C ALA A 53 -9.74 1.18 -15.96
N GLY A 54 -8.69 1.29 -15.14
CA GLY A 54 -8.28 0.28 -14.19
C GLY A 54 -9.06 0.31 -12.88
N SER A 55 -8.63 -0.55 -11.95
CA SER A 55 -9.26 -0.74 -10.64
C SER A 55 -8.64 0.12 -9.52
N VAL A 56 -7.76 1.06 -9.85
CA VAL A 56 -7.03 1.89 -8.87
C VAL A 56 -7.08 3.35 -9.30
N ASN A 57 -7.62 4.21 -8.44
CA ASN A 57 -7.59 5.68 -8.61
C ASN A 57 -6.87 6.40 -7.45
N GLY A 58 -6.46 5.66 -6.42
CA GLY A 58 -5.66 6.23 -5.34
C GLY A 58 -5.02 5.15 -4.48
N PHE A 59 -3.93 5.52 -3.80
CA PHE A 59 -3.25 4.65 -2.86
C PHE A 59 -2.45 5.42 -1.81
N PHE A 60 -2.21 4.79 -0.66
CA PHE A 60 -1.10 5.15 0.21
C PHE A 60 0.12 4.30 -0.17
N MET A 61 1.19 4.95 -0.60
CA MET A 61 2.46 4.32 -0.86
C MET A 61 3.28 4.32 0.42
N ILE A 62 3.57 3.13 0.97
CA ILE A 62 4.25 2.95 2.25
C ILE A 62 5.58 2.25 2.00
N ARG A 63 6.69 2.89 2.40
CA ARG A 63 8.05 2.36 2.24
C ARG A 63 8.65 1.98 3.58
N GLY A 64 9.45 0.93 3.62
CA GLY A 64 10.15 0.51 4.84
C GLY A 64 10.99 -0.74 4.63
N GLU A 65 11.77 -1.06 5.66
CA GLU A 65 12.54 -2.29 5.68
C GLU A 65 11.62 -3.53 5.61
N PRO A 66 11.91 -4.54 4.79
CA PRO A 66 10.97 -5.63 4.54
C PRO A 66 10.51 -6.38 5.79
N GLY A 67 11.41 -6.59 6.76
CA GLY A 67 11.09 -7.22 8.04
C GLY A 67 10.12 -6.38 8.88
N LYS A 68 10.29 -5.05 8.88
CA LYS A 68 9.40 -4.14 9.59
C LYS A 68 8.04 -4.05 8.90
N LEU A 69 8.01 -4.01 7.57
CA LEU A 69 6.75 -4.05 6.82
C LEU A 69 5.99 -5.36 7.02
N ALA A 70 6.69 -6.50 7.14
CA ALA A 70 6.08 -7.76 7.49
C ALA A 70 5.42 -7.71 8.88
N GLN A 71 6.13 -7.18 9.89
CA GLN A 71 5.60 -7.00 11.25
C GLN A 71 4.41 -6.05 11.27
N LEU A 72 4.50 -4.92 10.56
CA LEU A 72 3.40 -3.94 10.43
C LEU A 72 2.13 -4.62 9.90
N THR A 73 2.24 -5.36 8.79
CA THR A 73 1.07 -6.01 8.19
C THR A 73 0.52 -7.18 9.01
N ALA A 74 1.30 -7.73 9.94
CA ALA A 74 0.86 -8.76 10.86
C ALA A 74 0.20 -8.18 12.13
N SER A 75 0.20 -6.85 12.30
CA SER A 75 -0.35 -6.22 13.50
C SER A 75 -1.89 -6.24 13.51
N PRO A 76 -2.52 -6.36 14.70
CA PRO A 76 -3.97 -6.26 14.82
C PRO A 76 -4.53 -4.93 14.32
N GLU A 77 -3.83 -3.82 14.56
CA GLU A 77 -4.23 -2.48 14.14
C GLU A 77 -4.26 -2.36 12.61
N TRP A 78 -3.28 -2.96 11.92
CA TRP A 78 -3.29 -3.04 10.46
C TRP A 78 -4.49 -3.83 9.95
N ALA A 79 -4.78 -4.99 10.56
CA ALA A 79 -5.94 -5.81 10.20
C ALA A 79 -7.26 -5.06 10.40
N GLN A 80 -7.37 -4.23 11.45
CA GLN A 80 -8.55 -3.38 11.68
C GLN A 80 -8.71 -2.33 10.57
N HIS A 81 -7.64 -1.65 10.16
CA HIS A 81 -7.69 -0.70 9.04
C HIS A 81 -8.07 -1.37 7.72
N GLN A 82 -7.54 -2.57 7.47
CA GLN A 82 -7.91 -3.36 6.31
C GLN A 82 -9.41 -3.71 6.32
N ALA A 83 -9.91 -4.25 7.44
CA ALA A 83 -11.32 -4.60 7.59
C ALA A 83 -12.24 -3.38 7.43
N ARG A 84 -11.88 -2.23 8.01
CA ARG A 84 -12.62 -0.98 7.84
C ARG A 84 -12.69 -0.57 6.38
N ALA A 85 -11.56 -0.59 5.65
CA ALA A 85 -11.55 -0.24 4.23
C ALA A 85 -12.43 -1.15 3.38
N MET A 86 -12.46 -2.46 3.65
CA MET A 86 -13.33 -3.41 2.93
C MET A 86 -14.82 -3.07 3.05
N MET A 87 -15.24 -2.34 4.09
CA MET A 87 -16.64 -1.98 4.29
C MET A 87 -17.08 -0.75 3.49
N HIS A 88 -16.16 0.12 3.06
CA HIS A 88 -16.53 1.39 2.41
C HIS A 88 -15.82 1.68 1.09
N LEU A 89 -14.79 0.92 0.73
CA LEU A 89 -14.09 1.08 -0.55
C LEU A 89 -14.45 -0.04 -1.53
N ASP A 90 -14.65 0.36 -2.77
CA ASP A 90 -14.67 -0.52 -3.93
C ASP A 90 -13.23 -0.70 -4.46
N GLY A 91 -12.89 -1.91 -4.90
CA GLY A 91 -11.57 -2.23 -5.43
C GLY A 91 -10.40 -2.08 -4.45
N MET A 92 -10.62 -2.29 -3.13
CA MET A 92 -9.53 -2.25 -2.14
C MET A 92 -8.49 -3.33 -2.45
N GLN A 93 -7.22 -2.93 -2.53
CA GLN A 93 -6.11 -3.81 -2.84
C GLN A 93 -4.94 -3.53 -1.91
N LEU A 94 -4.29 -4.59 -1.42
CA LEU A 94 -2.97 -4.51 -0.80
C LEU A 94 -1.94 -5.09 -1.76
N LEU A 95 -1.13 -4.22 -2.34
CA LEU A 95 -0.06 -4.64 -3.24
C LEU A 95 1.27 -4.54 -2.52
N ARG A 96 2.13 -5.53 -2.72
CA ARG A 96 3.51 -5.55 -2.21
C ARG A 96 4.47 -5.42 -3.38
N GLY A 97 5.49 -4.59 -3.22
CA GLY A 97 6.42 -4.27 -4.29
C GLY A 97 7.85 -4.12 -3.83
N VAL A 98 8.71 -3.93 -4.83
CA VAL A 98 10.12 -3.58 -4.66
C VAL A 98 10.37 -2.24 -5.35
N SER A 99 11.13 -1.35 -4.72
CA SER A 99 11.43 -0.01 -5.22
C SER A 99 12.86 0.41 -4.87
N GLY A 100 13.38 1.43 -5.55
CA GLY A 100 14.73 1.94 -5.35
C GLY A 100 15.80 0.97 -5.85
N ALA A 101 16.94 0.90 -5.15
CA ALA A 101 18.09 0.07 -5.55
C ALA A 101 17.74 -1.43 -5.68
N ALA A 102 16.78 -1.91 -4.89
CA ALA A 102 16.25 -3.27 -4.91
C ALA A 102 15.69 -3.69 -6.29
N VAL A 103 15.30 -2.73 -7.14
CA VAL A 103 14.76 -3.03 -8.48
C VAL A 103 15.79 -3.72 -9.37
N GLN A 104 17.09 -3.43 -9.22
CA GLN A 104 18.13 -4.01 -10.09
C GLN A 104 18.23 -5.53 -9.93
N GLU A 105 18.10 -6.04 -8.71
CA GLU A 105 18.08 -7.48 -8.45
C GLU A 105 16.83 -8.13 -9.06
N GLN A 106 15.66 -7.47 -8.95
CA GLN A 106 14.44 -7.94 -9.58
C GLN A 106 14.55 -7.97 -11.12
N MET A 107 15.19 -6.97 -11.71
CA MET A 107 15.46 -6.91 -13.14
C MET A 107 16.42 -8.01 -13.59
N ALA A 108 17.43 -8.35 -12.79
CA ALA A 108 18.33 -9.45 -13.08
C ALA A 108 17.60 -10.80 -13.09
N ILE A 109 16.72 -11.05 -12.11
CA ILE A 109 15.87 -12.25 -12.08
C ILE A 109 15.01 -12.34 -13.34
N TRP A 110 14.34 -11.25 -13.70
CA TRP A 110 13.48 -11.20 -14.89
C TRP A 110 14.27 -11.44 -16.18
N THR A 111 15.43 -10.77 -16.33
CA THR A 111 16.29 -10.91 -17.52
C THR A 111 16.80 -12.35 -17.68
N ASN A 112 17.18 -12.98 -16.57
CA ASN A 112 17.64 -14.38 -16.57
C ASN A 112 16.54 -15.39 -16.91
N ALA A 113 15.26 -15.02 -16.73
CA ALA A 113 14.12 -15.86 -17.07
C ALA A 113 13.73 -15.80 -18.56
N ILE A 114 14.27 -14.85 -19.34
CA ILE A 114 14.00 -14.74 -20.77
C ILE A 114 14.63 -15.96 -21.48
N PRO A 115 13.84 -16.79 -22.18
CA PRO A 115 14.39 -17.90 -22.95
C PRO A 115 15.39 -17.38 -23.99
N ARG A 116 16.56 -18.03 -24.09
CA ARG A 116 17.52 -17.71 -25.16
C ARG A 116 16.96 -18.23 -26.48
N GLN A 117 16.95 -17.36 -27.49
CA GLN A 117 16.70 -17.75 -28.88
C GLN A 117 17.92 -18.47 -29.46
#